data_AF-A0AAJ1D0D7-F1
#
_entry.id   AF-A0AAJ1D0D7-F1
#
_cell.length_a   1.000
_cell.length_b   1.000
_cell.length_c   1.000
_cell.angle_alpha   90.00
_cell.angle_beta   90.00
_cell.angle_gamma   90.00
#
_symmetry.space_group_name_H-M   'P 1'
#
loop_
_entity.id
_entity.type
_entity.pdbx_description
1 polymer ?
#
loop_
_entity_poly.entity_id
_entity_poly.type
_entity_poly.pdbx_seq_one_letter_code
_entity_poly.pdbx_strand_id
1 'polypeptide(L)'
;MEEKKFCYRYVEGNDSQGRPIIMLWENVILRETERTFWHTHDMPYMSIEQMRAYRSKPGDKQVKRCLKHAARSGYHLSKEEAIRAFVYRKTYQLNRLRLTAETVEMCLKGLSLAGYIQDGNVLSAPGDSRFLASKSPGPIASEYSWGEW
;
A
#
# COMPACT_ATOMS: atom_id res chain seq x y z
N MET A 1 8.64 4.33 36.11
CA MET A 1 8.87 4.75 34.72
C MET A 1 7.77 4.11 33.90
N GLU A 2 6.99 4.89 33.15
CA GLU A 2 5.91 4.31 32.33
C GLU A 2 6.53 3.45 31.21
N GLU A 3 6.00 2.24 31.01
CA GLU A 3 6.49 1.30 30.00
C GLU A 3 6.12 1.79 28.59
N LYS A 4 7.04 1.61 27.64
CA LYS A 4 6.80 1.95 26.23
C LYS A 4 5.77 0.99 25.64
N LYS A 5 4.68 1.55 25.10
CA LYS A 5 3.75 0.82 24.22
C LYS A 5 4.18 1.00 22.77
N PHE A 6 3.91 -0.01 21.96
CA PHE A 6 4.32 -0.02 20.56
C PHE A 6 3.13 -0.17 19.61
N CYS A 7 3.35 0.30 18.39
CA CYS A 7 2.50 0.07 17.23
C CYS A 7 3.34 -0.50 16.08
N TYR A 8 2.66 -1.23 15.20
CA TYR A 8 3.30 -2.12 14.25
C TYR A 8 2.82 -1.86 12.83
N ARG A 9 3.72 -1.96 11.86
CA ARG A 9 3.38 -1.94 10.44
C ARG A 9 4.27 -2.93 9.70
N TYR A 10 3.66 -3.89 9.02
CA TYR A 10 4.37 -4.67 8.02
C TYR A 10 4.53 -3.89 6.72
N VAL A 11 5.73 -3.97 6.16
CA VAL A 11 6.12 -3.40 4.86
C VAL A 11 6.91 -4.43 4.06
N GLU A 12 6.82 -4.34 2.74
CA GLU A 12 7.64 -5.09 1.81
C GLU A 12 8.93 -4.34 1.46
N GLY A 13 9.94 -5.07 1.02
CA GLY A 13 11.17 -4.52 0.45
C GLY A 13 12.01 -5.60 -0.20
N ASN A 14 13.30 -5.31 -0.40
CA ASN A 14 14.28 -6.27 -0.88
C ASN A 14 15.46 -6.32 0.10
N ASP A 15 16.03 -7.50 0.30
CA ASP A 15 17.28 -7.65 1.03
C ASP A 15 18.49 -7.22 0.17
N SER A 16 19.70 -7.31 0.73
CA SER A 16 20.94 -6.94 0.04
C SER A 16 21.26 -7.80 -1.19
N GLN A 17 20.57 -8.93 -1.37
CA GLN A 17 20.67 -9.81 -2.54
C GLN A 17 19.52 -9.61 -3.53
N GLY A 18 18.64 -8.64 -3.29
CA GLY A 18 17.48 -8.36 -4.13
C GLY A 18 16.28 -9.28 -3.88
N ARG A 19 16.32 -10.20 -2.91
CA ARG A 19 15.21 -11.11 -2.62
C ARG A 19 14.08 -10.36 -1.93
N PRO A 20 12.81 -10.59 -2.30
CA PRO A 20 11.68 -9.91 -1.66
C PRO A 20 11.55 -10.34 -0.19
N ILE A 21 11.40 -9.37 0.70
CA ILE A 21 11.25 -9.59 2.14
C ILE A 21 10.06 -8.82 2.70
N ILE A 22 9.58 -9.27 3.85
CA ILE A 22 8.58 -8.58 4.66
C ILE A 22 9.25 -8.17 5.98
N MET A 23 9.13 -6.89 6.33
CA MET A 23 9.72 -6.30 7.52
C MET A 23 8.63 -5.77 8.44
N LEU A 24 8.85 -5.91 9.75
CA LEU A 24 8.01 -5.29 10.76
C LEU A 24 8.64 -3.98 11.21
N TRP A 25 7.94 -2.88 10.98
CA TRP A 25 8.26 -1.58 11.57
C TRP A 25 7.56 -1.43 12.91
N GLU A 26 8.35 -1.15 13.94
CA GLU A 26 7.92 -0.99 15.33
C GLU A 26 8.18 0.45 15.78
N ASN A 27 7.16 1.11 16.29
CA ASN A 27 7.21 2.50 16.74
C ASN A 27 6.56 2.67 18.10
N VAL A 28 7.13 3.55 18.92
CA VAL A 28 6.63 3.86 20.26
C VAL A 28 5.41 4.76 20.17
N ILE A 29 4.36 4.42 20.90
CA ILE A 29 3.16 5.23 21.08
C ILE A 29 3.44 6.29 22.16
N LEU A 30 3.41 7.55 21.77
CA LEU A 30 3.58 8.70 22.68
C LEU A 30 2.27 9.09 23.36
N ARG A 31 1.15 9.00 22.64
CA ARG A 31 -0.18 9.39 23.13
C ARG A 31 -1.22 8.48 22.52
N GLU A 32 -2.20 8.09 23.32
CA GLU A 32 -3.30 7.23 22.90
C GLU A 32 -4.63 7.84 23.35
N THR A 33 -5.63 7.82 22.47
CA THR A 33 -7.02 8.15 22.77
C THR A 33 -7.90 6.97 22.34
N GLU A 34 -9.20 7.05 22.57
CA GLU A 34 -10.14 6.01 22.13
C GLU A 34 -10.13 5.78 20.61
N ARG A 35 -9.85 6.83 19.81
CA ARG A 35 -9.93 6.78 18.33
C ARG A 35 -8.60 6.87 17.62
N THR A 36 -7.57 7.40 18.27
CA THR A 36 -6.29 7.69 17.62
C THR A 36 -5.12 7.36 18.53
N PHE A 37 -3.96 7.16 17.93
CA PHE A 37 -2.70 7.14 18.65
C PHE A 37 -1.62 7.90 17.87
N TRP A 38 -0.64 8.41 18.60
CA TRP A 38 0.46 9.21 18.09
C TRP A 38 1.73 8.43 18.32
N HIS A 39 2.57 8.27 17.31
CA HIS A 39 3.74 7.42 17.41
C HIS A 39 4.98 8.05 16.77
N THR A 40 6.15 7.55 17.17
CA THR A 40 7.47 7.92 16.64
C THR A 40 8.38 6.69 16.64
N HIS A 41 9.50 6.76 15.91
CA HIS A 41 10.58 5.79 16.06
C HIS A 41 11.05 5.68 17.51
N ASP A 42 11.39 4.45 17.93
CA ASP A 42 11.94 4.20 19.25
C ASP A 42 13.29 4.89 19.44
N MET A 43 13.48 5.42 20.65
CA MET A 43 14.73 5.96 21.14
C MET A 43 15.11 5.16 22.39
N PRO A 44 15.89 4.07 22.24
CA PRO A 44 16.03 3.05 23.29
C PRO A 44 16.59 3.60 24.60
N TYR A 45 17.41 4.65 24.54
CA TYR A 45 18.01 5.30 25.70
C TYR A 45 17.17 6.42 26.33
N MET A 46 15.95 6.65 25.84
CA MET A 46 15.02 7.65 26.41
C MET A 46 13.80 6.95 27.01
N SER A 47 13.37 7.40 28.19
CA SER A 47 12.07 7.05 28.77
C SER A 47 10.92 7.62 27.93
N ILE A 48 9.70 7.11 28.13
CA ILE A 48 8.53 7.62 27.40
C ILE A 48 8.26 9.10 27.71
N GLU A 49 8.48 9.53 28.96
CA GLU A 49 8.33 10.93 29.37
C GLU A 49 9.37 11.83 28.70
N GLN A 50 10.63 11.37 28.62
CA GLN A 50 11.69 12.07 27.88
C GLN A 50 11.37 12.16 26.39
N MET A 51 10.87 11.09 25.77
CA MET A 51 10.45 11.09 24.37
C MET A 51 9.29 12.05 24.13
N ARG A 52 8.26 12.07 25.00
CA ARG A 52 7.14 13.03 24.93
C ARG A 52 7.63 14.47 25.01
N ALA A 53 8.54 14.76 25.93
CA ALA A 53 9.14 16.09 26.06
C ALA A 53 9.95 16.47 24.81
N TYR A 54 10.79 15.56 24.32
CA TYR A 54 11.62 15.77 23.13
C TYR A 54 10.78 16.02 21.86
N ARG A 55 9.66 15.28 21.72
CA ARG A 55 8.73 15.31 20.59
C ARG A 55 7.54 16.26 20.77
N SER A 56 7.60 17.16 21.75
CA SER A 56 6.51 18.09 22.07
C SER A 56 6.40 19.30 21.12
N LYS A 57 7.42 19.54 20.27
CA LYS A 57 7.47 20.71 19.40
C LYS A 57 6.30 20.72 18.40
N PRO A 58 5.54 21.82 18.31
CA PRO A 58 4.50 21.97 17.29
C PRO A 58 5.08 21.74 15.89
N GLY A 59 4.45 20.87 15.11
CA GLY A 59 4.86 20.57 13.74
C GLY A 59 6.00 19.56 13.59
N ASP A 60 6.40 18.83 14.65
CA ASP A 60 7.38 17.75 14.51
C ASP A 60 6.85 16.64 13.58
N LYS A 61 7.37 16.61 12.34
CA LYS A 61 7.00 15.64 11.30
C LYS A 61 7.37 14.19 11.65
N GLN A 62 8.17 13.98 12.69
CA GLN A 62 8.53 12.66 13.19
C GLN A 62 7.42 12.03 14.04
N VAL A 63 6.47 12.83 14.53
CA VAL A 63 5.29 12.32 15.23
C VAL A 63 4.15 12.17 14.25
N LYS A 64 3.67 10.93 14.08
CA LYS A 64 2.56 10.62 13.18
C LYS A 64 1.33 10.24 13.98
N ARG A 65 0.17 10.73 13.53
CA ARG A 65 -1.14 10.40 14.09
C ARG A 65 -1.80 9.32 13.24
N CYS A 66 -2.22 8.24 13.87
CA CYS A 66 -2.95 7.14 13.24
C CYS A 66 -4.35 6.97 13.86
N LEU A 67 -5.28 6.49 13.04
CA LEU A 67 -6.61 6.07 13.49
C LEU A 67 -6.53 4.63 13.99
N LYS A 68 -7.23 4.32 15.08
CA LYS A 68 -7.38 2.94 15.54
C LYS A 68 -8.29 2.17 14.59
N HIS A 69 -7.98 0.89 14.39
CA HIS A 69 -8.75 -0.07 13.56
C HIS A 69 -8.94 0.30 12.08
N ALA A 70 -8.37 1.40 11.59
CA ALA A 70 -8.46 1.75 10.18
C ALA A 70 -7.46 0.89 9.38
N ALA A 71 -7.92 -0.20 8.76
CA ALA A 71 -7.06 -1.15 8.03
C ALA A 71 -6.27 -0.53 6.86
N ARG A 72 -6.81 0.54 6.26
CA ARG A 72 -6.11 1.33 5.23
C ARG A 72 -5.14 2.36 5.82
N SER A 73 -5.27 2.67 7.11
CA SER A 73 -4.32 3.55 7.79
C SER A 73 -2.99 2.84 8.00
N GLY A 74 -1.90 3.61 8.13
CA GLY A 74 -0.61 3.04 8.51
C GLY A 74 -0.60 2.74 10.02
N TYR A 75 0.26 1.81 10.46
CA TYR A 75 0.49 1.41 11.86
C TYR A 75 -0.75 0.96 12.66
N HIS A 76 -0.61 -0.13 13.43
CA HIS A 76 -1.70 -0.78 14.17
C HIS A 76 -1.24 -1.14 15.58
N LEU A 77 -2.16 -1.35 16.51
CA LEU A 77 -1.82 -1.56 17.92
C LEU A 77 -1.20 -2.94 18.16
N SER A 78 -1.60 -3.96 17.39
CA SER A 78 -1.01 -5.31 17.45
C SER A 78 -0.33 -5.74 16.16
N LYS A 79 0.57 -6.72 16.27
CA LYS A 79 1.24 -7.35 15.12
C LYS A 79 0.23 -8.09 14.23
N GLU A 80 -0.77 -8.72 14.83
CA GLU A 80 -1.85 -9.46 14.17
C GLU A 80 -2.76 -8.52 13.37
N GLU A 81 -3.12 -7.37 13.93
CA GLU A 81 -3.83 -6.33 13.20
C GLU A 81 -2.99 -5.80 12.04
N ALA A 82 -1.70 -5.53 12.29
CA ALA A 82 -0.79 -5.02 11.28
C ALA A 82 -0.59 -5.99 10.10
N ILE A 83 -0.50 -7.29 10.36
CA ILE A 83 -0.33 -8.30 9.29
C ILE A 83 -1.64 -8.51 8.52
N ARG A 84 -2.81 -8.53 9.18
CA ARG A 84 -4.11 -8.56 8.48
C ARG A 84 -4.26 -7.36 7.54
N ALA A 85 -3.94 -6.17 8.03
CA ALA A 85 -3.98 -4.95 7.23
C ALA A 85 -2.94 -4.97 6.08
N PHE A 86 -1.77 -5.57 6.29
CA PHE A 86 -0.78 -5.75 5.22
C PHE A 86 -1.30 -6.66 4.11
N VAL A 87 -1.83 -7.84 4.46
CA VAL A 87 -2.42 -8.78 3.50
C VAL A 87 -3.52 -8.08 2.69
N TYR A 88 -4.46 -7.40 3.37
CA TYR A 88 -5.52 -6.63 2.72
C TYR A 88 -4.96 -5.64 1.67
N ARG A 89 -3.99 -4.79 2.07
CA ARG A 89 -3.40 -3.80 1.15
C ARG A 89 -2.70 -4.45 -0.04
N LYS A 90 -2.07 -5.61 0.14
CA LYS A 90 -1.35 -6.31 -0.92
C LYS A 90 -2.27 -7.04 -1.87
N THR A 91 -3.31 -7.70 -1.37
CA THR A 91 -4.37 -8.26 -2.20
C THR A 91 -5.03 -7.17 -3.04
N TYR A 92 -5.37 -6.04 -2.41
CA TYR A 92 -5.90 -4.87 -3.12
C TYR A 92 -4.96 -4.39 -4.23
N GLN A 93 -3.66 -4.27 -3.94
CA GLN A 93 -2.65 -3.86 -4.93
C GLN A 93 -2.57 -4.84 -6.12
N LEU A 94 -2.54 -6.14 -5.86
CA LEU A 94 -2.50 -7.17 -6.89
C LEU A 94 -3.73 -7.13 -7.80
N ASN A 95 -4.93 -7.01 -7.23
CA ASN A 95 -6.17 -6.92 -8.00
C ASN A 95 -6.20 -5.69 -8.90
N ARG A 96 -5.71 -4.54 -8.43
CA ARG A 96 -5.58 -3.34 -9.26
C ARG A 96 -4.63 -3.52 -10.44
N LEU A 97 -3.49 -4.19 -10.21
CA LEU A 97 -2.54 -4.48 -11.29
C LEU A 97 -3.17 -5.41 -12.32
N ARG A 98 -3.90 -6.43 -11.87
CA ARG A 98 -4.59 -7.38 -12.75
C ARG A 98 -5.65 -6.71 -13.62
N LEU A 99 -6.51 -5.86 -13.05
CA LEU A 99 -7.47 -5.04 -13.79
C LEU A 99 -6.80 -4.24 -14.93
N THR A 100 -5.66 -3.63 -14.62
CA THR A 100 -4.90 -2.83 -15.57
C THR A 100 -4.29 -3.71 -16.66
N ALA A 101 -3.67 -4.83 -16.27
CA ALA A 101 -3.06 -5.78 -17.20
C ALA A 101 -4.09 -6.35 -18.19
N GLU A 102 -5.23 -6.83 -17.71
CA GLU A 102 -6.30 -7.37 -18.55
C GLU A 102 -6.84 -6.31 -19.54
N THR A 103 -6.98 -5.04 -19.10
CA THR A 103 -7.36 -3.95 -20.01
C THR A 103 -6.30 -3.70 -21.09
N VAL A 104 -5.03 -3.72 -20.73
CA VAL A 104 -3.91 -3.55 -21.67
C VAL A 104 -3.84 -4.71 -22.66
N GLU A 105 -4.06 -5.94 -22.20
CA GLU A 105 -4.14 -7.13 -23.07
C GLU A 105 -5.25 -7.00 -24.11
N MET A 106 -6.44 -6.51 -23.71
CA MET A 106 -7.53 -6.24 -24.65
C MET A 106 -7.12 -5.21 -25.70
N CYS A 107 -6.41 -4.14 -25.31
CA CYS A 107 -5.89 -3.13 -26.23
C CYS A 107 -4.91 -3.71 -27.25
N LEU A 108 -3.91 -4.46 -26.78
CA LEU A 108 -2.90 -5.08 -27.65
C LEU A 108 -3.52 -6.11 -28.59
N LYS A 109 -4.45 -6.94 -28.08
CA LYS A 109 -5.20 -7.88 -28.90
C LYS A 109 -6.00 -7.18 -30.00
N GLY A 110 -6.68 -6.08 -29.66
CA GLY A 110 -7.41 -5.28 -30.64
C GLY A 110 -6.52 -4.72 -31.75
N LEU A 111 -5.35 -4.17 -31.39
CA LEU A 111 -4.38 -3.66 -32.35
C LEU A 111 -3.86 -4.77 -33.28
N SER A 112 -3.60 -5.96 -32.73
CA SER A 112 -3.12 -7.10 -33.51
C SER A 112 -4.19 -7.60 -34.48
N LEU A 113 -5.43 -7.75 -34.02
CA LEU A 113 -6.56 -8.17 -34.87
C LEU A 113 -6.86 -7.17 -35.99
N ALA A 114 -6.59 -5.88 -35.77
CA ALA A 114 -6.72 -4.84 -36.78
C ALA A 114 -5.50 -4.73 -37.72
N GLY A 115 -4.45 -5.54 -37.52
CA GLY A 115 -3.26 -5.58 -38.37
C GLY A 115 -2.25 -4.45 -38.13
N TYR A 116 -2.38 -3.70 -37.03
CA TYR A 116 -1.41 -2.63 -36.68
C TYR A 116 -0.13 -3.19 -36.08
N ILE A 117 -0.19 -4.34 -35.42
CA ILE A 117 0.96 -4.99 -34.78
C ILE A 117 0.96 -6.50 -35.04
N GLN A 118 2.16 -7.09 -35.07
CA GLN A 118 2.37 -8.53 -35.16
C GLN A 118 3.60 -8.94 -34.35
N ASP A 119 3.45 -9.92 -33.46
CA ASP A 119 4.54 -10.45 -32.62
C ASP A 119 5.34 -9.36 -31.87
N GLY A 120 4.64 -8.31 -31.42
CA GLY A 120 5.24 -7.17 -30.72
C GLY A 120 5.86 -6.10 -31.63
N ASN A 121 5.91 -6.33 -32.95
CA ASN A 121 6.38 -5.36 -33.93
C ASN A 121 5.23 -4.49 -34.43
N VAL A 122 5.50 -3.20 -34.62
CA VAL A 122 4.54 -2.23 -35.18
C VAL A 122 4.62 -2.28 -36.70
N LEU A 123 3.50 -2.54 -37.35
CA LEU A 123 3.38 -2.58 -38.82
C LEU A 123 2.85 -1.25 -39.37
N SER A 124 1.88 -0.65 -38.68
CA SER A 124 1.29 0.64 -39.06
C SER A 124 0.57 1.27 -37.86
N ALA A 125 0.15 2.54 -38.01
CA ALA A 125 -0.60 3.25 -36.99
C ALA A 125 -2.10 3.35 -37.38
N PRO A 126 -3.02 3.36 -36.39
CA PRO A 126 -4.40 3.73 -36.64
C PRO A 126 -4.50 5.12 -37.27
N GLY A 127 -5.40 5.28 -38.25
CA GLY A 127 -5.56 6.55 -38.97
C GLY A 127 -6.25 7.64 -38.15
N ASP A 128 -7.09 7.26 -37.18
CA ASP A 128 -7.80 8.17 -36.29
C ASP A 128 -7.07 8.35 -34.95
N SER A 129 -7.33 9.48 -34.30
CA SER A 129 -6.84 9.79 -32.94
C SER A 129 -7.40 8.87 -31.85
N ARG A 130 -8.41 8.05 -32.16
CA ARG A 130 -9.03 7.10 -31.25
C ARG A 130 -9.22 5.76 -31.94
N PHE A 131 -8.68 4.71 -31.34
CA PHE A 131 -8.87 3.33 -31.78
C PHE A 131 -9.66 2.55 -30.73
N LEU A 132 -10.78 1.96 -31.14
CA LEU A 132 -11.60 1.11 -30.28
C LEU A 132 -11.09 -0.33 -30.35
N ALA A 133 -10.27 -0.73 -29.38
CA ALA A 133 -9.64 -2.04 -29.38
C ALA A 133 -10.61 -3.21 -29.07
N SER A 134 -11.71 -2.95 -28.37
CA SER A 134 -12.71 -3.96 -28.03
C SER A 134 -14.09 -3.32 -27.90
N LYS A 135 -15.12 -4.02 -28.38
CA LYS A 135 -16.53 -3.66 -28.13
C LYS A 135 -17.02 -4.11 -26.75
N SER A 136 -16.40 -5.16 -26.19
CA SER A 136 -16.67 -5.61 -24.83
C SER A 136 -16.02 -4.68 -23.81
N PRO A 137 -16.67 -4.41 -22.67
CA PRO A 137 -16.07 -3.62 -21.60
C PRO A 137 -14.81 -4.31 -21.06
N GLY A 138 -13.86 -3.51 -20.58
CA GLY A 138 -12.75 -4.00 -19.78
C GLY A 138 -13.23 -4.53 -18.42
N PRO A 139 -12.33 -5.19 -17.66
CA PRO A 139 -12.68 -5.76 -16.38
C PRO A 139 -13.14 -4.69 -15.38
N ILE A 140 -14.19 -4.98 -14.62
CA ILE A 140 -14.85 -4.00 -13.75
C ILE A 140 -14.32 -4.15 -12.33
N ALA A 141 -13.93 -3.04 -11.73
CA ALA A 141 -13.39 -3.00 -10.37
C ALA A 141 -14.28 -3.74 -9.33
N SER A 142 -15.60 -3.67 -9.44
CA SER A 142 -16.53 -4.32 -8.50
C SER A 142 -16.51 -5.85 -8.57
N GLU A 143 -16.02 -6.45 -9.65
CA GLU A 143 -15.98 -7.91 -9.83
C GLU A 143 -14.77 -8.55 -9.13
N TYR A 144 -13.82 -7.74 -8.67
CA TYR A 144 -12.63 -8.20 -7.98
C TYR A 144 -12.85 -8.25 -6.48
N SER A 145 -12.49 -9.38 -5.85
CA SER A 145 -12.49 -9.49 -4.39
C SER A 145 -11.38 -8.64 -3.81
N TRP A 146 -11.72 -7.47 -3.28
CA TRP A 146 -10.77 -6.52 -2.68
C TRP A 146 -10.19 -6.98 -1.33
N GLY A 147 -10.50 -8.21 -0.91
CA GLY A 147 -10.40 -8.68 0.47
C GLY A 147 -11.61 -8.16 1.26
N GLU A 148 -12.31 -9.04 1.97
CA GLU A 148 -13.30 -8.61 2.95
C GLU A 148 -12.60 -7.93 4.13
N TRP A 149 -13.27 -6.94 4.72
CA TRP A 149 -12.96 -6.47 6.06
C TRP A 149 -14.24 -6.35 6.86
#